data_AF-A0A4R1G601-F1
#
_entry.id   AF-A0A4R1G601-F1
#
_cell.length_a   1.000
_cell.length_b   1.000
_cell.length_c   1.000
_cell.angle_alpha   90.00
_cell.angle_beta   90.00
_cell.angle_gamma   90.00
#
_symmetry.space_group_name_H-M   'P 1'
#
loop_
_entity.id
_entity.type
_entity.pdbx_description
1 polymer ?
#
loop_
_entity_poly.entity_id
_entity_poly.type
_entity_poly.pdbx_seq_one_letter_code
_entity_poly.pdbx_strand_id
1 'polypeptide(L)'
;MSINTANLPDDYFLDTDDEMLAYLESQAKQSIEEIQKSNEQNREKAYRLLNYLIAGIGGLILILLNHIQNIHILLILASIALMTGWAISSIMLLFYVILSKKRPLTTNMPQNLYNETFKLSKESNKLTILRKYQLHNSNNYIAQLLKINSEYRRYTDNAIIIAFSTPVITLLIVAISLKCFFA
;
A
#
# COMPACT_ATOMS: atom_id res chain seq x y z
N MET A 1 14.72 -1.67 26.44
CA MET A 1 13.48 -0.95 26.77
C MET A 1 12.89 -1.69 27.96
N SER A 2 12.99 -1.12 29.16
CA SER A 2 12.46 -1.72 30.39
C SER A 2 10.94 -1.67 30.38
N ILE A 3 10.29 -2.77 30.78
CA ILE A 3 8.83 -2.79 30.93
C ILE A 3 8.53 -2.20 32.30
N ASN A 4 8.05 -0.95 32.30
CA ASN A 4 7.60 -0.25 33.50
C ASN A 4 6.11 -0.58 33.66
N THR A 5 5.76 -1.46 34.60
CA THR A 5 4.38 -1.93 34.82
C THR A 5 3.45 -0.87 35.43
N ALA A 6 3.98 0.31 35.77
CA ALA A 6 3.23 1.41 36.40
C ALA A 6 2.64 2.43 35.41
N ASN A 7 2.84 2.26 34.10
CA ASN A 7 2.30 3.15 33.05
C ASN A 7 1.64 2.33 31.91
N LEU A 8 0.90 1.28 32.25
CA LEU A 8 -0.08 0.73 31.32
C LEU A 8 -1.27 1.72 31.28
N PRO A 9 -1.67 2.25 30.11
CA PRO A 9 -2.88 3.06 30.01
C PRO A 9 -4.06 2.27 30.58
N ASP A 10 -4.81 2.89 31.49
CA ASP A 10 -5.89 2.26 32.28
C ASP A 10 -7.04 1.71 31.41
N ASP A 11 -7.15 2.17 30.17
CA ASP A 11 -8.14 1.68 29.22
C ASP A 11 -7.44 0.87 28.13
N TYR A 12 -7.64 -0.45 28.08
CA TYR A 12 -7.63 -1.33 26.89
C TYR A 12 -7.55 -2.80 27.36
N PHE A 13 -8.67 -3.32 27.88
CA PHE A 13 -8.93 -4.75 28.16
C PHE A 13 -8.41 -5.33 29.49
N LEU A 14 -8.00 -4.50 30.45
CA LEU A 14 -7.57 -4.99 31.76
C LEU A 14 -8.72 -5.60 32.58
N ASP A 15 -9.96 -5.13 32.39
CA ASP A 15 -11.18 -5.62 33.05
C ASP A 15 -11.96 -6.69 32.26
N THR A 16 -11.40 -7.18 31.16
CA THR A 16 -12.08 -8.14 30.29
C THR A 16 -11.93 -9.56 30.82
N ASP A 17 -13.05 -10.30 30.90
CA ASP A 17 -13.05 -11.73 31.22
C ASP A 17 -12.41 -12.58 30.10
N ASP A 18 -12.10 -13.84 30.42
CA ASP A 18 -11.37 -14.72 29.49
C ASP A 18 -12.17 -15.06 28.22
N GLU A 19 -13.51 -15.01 28.27
CA GLU A 19 -14.39 -15.27 27.13
C GLU A 19 -14.37 -14.10 26.15
N MET A 20 -14.57 -12.88 26.66
CA MET A 20 -14.49 -11.67 25.87
C MET A 20 -13.06 -11.43 25.34
N LEU A 21 -12.02 -11.80 26.10
CA LEU A 21 -10.64 -11.79 25.60
C LEU A 21 -10.46 -12.74 24.41
N ALA A 22 -10.99 -13.97 24.48
CA ALA A 22 -10.94 -14.92 23.37
C ALA A 22 -11.72 -14.44 22.14
N TYR A 23 -12.87 -13.80 22.35
CA TYR A 23 -13.66 -13.18 21.28
C TYR A 23 -12.86 -12.08 20.57
N LEU A 24 -12.23 -11.17 21.32
CA LEU A 24 -11.43 -10.07 20.76
C LEU A 24 -10.19 -10.57 20.01
N GLU A 25 -9.51 -11.61 20.51
CA GLU A 25 -8.40 -12.25 19.80
C GLU A 25 -8.85 -12.83 18.45
N SER A 26 -10.03 -13.46 18.43
CA SER A 26 -10.63 -14.00 17.20
C SER A 26 -10.93 -12.89 16.18
N GLN A 27 -11.54 -11.79 16.64
CA GLN A 27 -11.85 -10.62 15.81
C GLN A 27 -10.57 -9.96 15.27
N ALA A 28 -9.53 -9.84 16.11
CA ALA A 28 -8.24 -9.29 15.69
C ALA A 28 -7.58 -10.16 14.62
N LYS A 29 -7.63 -11.49 14.76
CA LYS A 29 -7.11 -12.43 13.76
C LYS A 29 -7.85 -12.29 12.42
N GLN A 30 -9.19 -12.30 12.44
CA GLN A 30 -9.99 -12.12 11.22
C GLN A 30 -9.69 -10.77 10.55
N SER A 31 -9.63 -9.69 11.33
CA SER A 31 -9.31 -8.35 10.82
C SER A 31 -7.94 -8.30 10.13
N ILE A 32 -6.92 -8.93 10.72
CA ILE A 32 -5.59 -9.02 10.10
C ILE A 32 -5.65 -9.75 8.76
N GLU A 33 -6.33 -10.90 8.69
CA GLU A 33 -6.47 -11.70 7.47
C GLU A 33 -7.21 -10.92 6.37
N GLU A 34 -8.31 -10.24 6.71
CA GLU A 34 -9.09 -9.42 5.78
C GLU A 34 -8.28 -8.24 5.22
N ILE A 35 -7.58 -7.50 6.08
CA ILE A 35 -6.78 -6.36 5.63
C ILE A 35 -5.59 -6.82 4.79
N GLN A 36 -4.93 -7.93 5.14
CA GLN A 36 -3.86 -8.50 4.33
C GLN A 36 -4.37 -8.92 2.95
N LYS A 37 -5.53 -9.57 2.88
CA LYS A 37 -6.17 -9.92 1.61
C LYS A 37 -6.53 -8.68 0.78
N SER A 38 -7.09 -7.64 1.41
CA SER A 38 -7.39 -6.36 0.75
C SER A 38 -6.11 -5.71 0.20
N ASN A 39 -5.02 -5.72 0.96
CA ASN A 39 -3.73 -5.16 0.53
C ASN A 39 -3.15 -5.92 -0.67
N GLU A 40 -3.23 -7.25 -0.66
CA GLU A 40 -2.77 -8.07 -1.79
C GLU A 40 -3.59 -7.78 -3.05
N GLN A 41 -4.92 -7.71 -2.94
CA GLN A 41 -5.80 -7.35 -4.05
C GLN A 41 -5.49 -5.96 -4.64
N ASN A 42 -5.21 -4.98 -3.78
CA ASN A 42 -4.81 -3.64 -4.23
C ASN A 42 -3.46 -3.68 -4.96
N ARG A 43 -2.51 -4.47 -4.46
CA ARG A 43 -1.21 -4.67 -5.09
C ARG A 43 -1.33 -5.36 -6.45
N GLU A 44 -2.16 -6.39 -6.58
CA GLU A 44 -2.46 -7.05 -7.87
C GLU A 44 -3.07 -6.10 -8.90
N LYS A 45 -3.97 -5.21 -8.48
CA LYS A 45 -4.53 -4.17 -9.36
C LYS A 45 -3.45 -3.19 -9.83
N ALA A 46 -2.57 -2.75 -8.92
CA ALA A 46 -1.43 -1.90 -9.25
C ALA A 46 -0.47 -2.57 -10.25
N TYR A 47 -0.16 -3.86 -10.07
CA TYR A 47 0.65 -4.63 -11.02
C TYR A 47 0.01 -4.70 -12.40
N ARG A 48 -1.30 -4.96 -12.48
CA ARG A 48 -2.02 -4.98 -13.76
C ARG A 48 -1.91 -3.63 -14.48
N LEU A 49 -2.15 -2.53 -13.77
CA LEU A 49 -2.01 -1.19 -14.34
C LEU A 49 -0.57 -0.91 -14.80
N LEU A 50 0.43 -1.28 -14.00
CA LEU A 50 1.84 -1.13 -14.36
C LEU A 50 2.16 -1.87 -15.66
N ASN A 51 1.68 -3.11 -15.82
CA ASN A 51 1.89 -3.89 -17.04
C ASN A 51 1.27 -3.21 -18.26
N TYR A 52 0.07 -2.62 -18.13
CA TYR A 52 -0.55 -1.86 -19.22
C TYR A 52 0.25 -0.60 -19.59
N LEU A 53 0.76 0.12 -18.60
CA LEU A 53 1.58 1.31 -18.83
C LEU A 53 2.89 0.97 -19.53
N ILE A 54 3.59 -0.09 -19.08
CA ILE A 54 4.82 -0.56 -19.72
C ILE A 54 4.55 -0.99 -21.17
N ALA A 55 3.49 -1.75 -21.41
CA ALA A 55 3.10 -2.16 -22.76
C ALA A 55 2.77 -0.96 -23.65
N GLY A 56 2.05 0.04 -23.13
CA GLY A 56 1.74 1.29 -23.84
C GLY A 56 2.99 2.09 -24.21
N ILE A 57 3.92 2.26 -23.26
CA ILE A 57 5.21 2.92 -23.51
C ILE A 57 6.00 2.16 -24.58
N GLY A 58 6.11 0.83 -24.47
CA GLY A 58 6.79 0.00 -25.46
C GLY A 58 6.18 0.12 -26.85
N GLY A 59 4.84 0.14 -26.94
CA GLY A 59 4.12 0.35 -28.20
C GLY A 59 4.43 1.70 -28.85
N LEU A 60 4.43 2.79 -28.06
CA LEU A 60 4.78 4.13 -28.58
C LEU A 60 6.23 4.21 -29.05
N ILE A 61 7.16 3.60 -28.32
CA ILE A 61 8.57 3.52 -28.73
C ILE A 61 8.70 2.80 -30.07
N LEU A 62 8.02 1.66 -30.25
CA LEU A 62 8.04 0.92 -31.51
C LEU A 62 7.48 1.75 -32.68
N ILE A 63 6.37 2.46 -32.48
CA ILE A 63 5.79 3.33 -33.51
C ILE A 63 6.78 4.44 -33.89
N LEU A 64 7.37 5.10 -32.88
CA LEU A 64 8.34 6.17 -33.12
C LEU A 64 9.56 5.63 -33.88
N LEU A 65 10.15 4.51 -33.46
CA LEU A 65 11.34 3.96 -34.13
C LEU A 65 11.09 3.55 -35.59
N ASN A 66 9.92 2.98 -35.90
CA ASN A 66 9.64 2.47 -37.24
C ASN A 66 9.15 3.55 -38.22
N HIS A 67 8.54 4.63 -37.73
CA HIS A 67 7.83 5.59 -38.58
C HIS A 67 8.25 7.05 -38.36
N ILE A 68 9.33 7.32 -37.61
CA ILE A 68 9.76 8.70 -37.24
C ILE A 68 9.83 9.66 -38.43
N GLN A 69 10.26 9.20 -39.61
CA GLN A 69 10.48 10.04 -40.79
C GLN A 69 9.16 10.50 -41.46
N ASN A 70 8.07 9.77 -41.24
CA ASN A 70 6.77 10.02 -41.87
C ASN A 70 5.73 10.62 -40.90
N ILE A 71 6.09 10.80 -39.63
CA ILE A 71 5.20 11.30 -38.58
C ILE A 71 5.37 12.81 -38.43
N HIS A 72 4.25 13.53 -38.35
CA HIS A 72 4.24 14.97 -38.10
C HIS A 72 4.85 15.30 -36.71
N ILE A 73 5.64 16.36 -36.62
CA ILE A 73 6.36 16.75 -35.38
C ILE A 73 5.45 16.85 -34.14
N LEU A 74 4.21 17.33 -34.32
CA LEU A 74 3.21 17.39 -33.25
C LEU A 74 2.86 16.02 -32.66
N LEU A 75 2.80 14.98 -33.48
CA LEU A 75 2.53 13.60 -33.03
C LEU A 75 3.73 12.99 -32.31
N ILE A 76 4.95 13.38 -32.70
CA ILE A 76 6.18 12.99 -31.99
C ILE A 76 6.17 13.61 -30.58
N LEU A 77 5.89 14.91 -30.47
CA LEU A 77 5.78 15.61 -29.19
C LEU A 77 4.67 15.03 -28.31
N ALA A 78 3.51 14.72 -28.90
CA ALA A 78 2.41 14.06 -28.20
C ALA A 78 2.82 12.68 -27.65
N SER A 79 3.54 11.89 -28.45
CA SER A 79 4.01 10.57 -28.04
C SER A 79 5.00 10.67 -26.88
N ILE A 80 5.89 11.67 -26.89
CA ILE A 80 6.80 11.95 -25.78
C ILE A 80 6.01 12.32 -24.52
N ALA A 81 5.01 13.21 -24.63
CA ALA A 81 4.16 13.60 -23.50
C ALA A 81 3.36 12.43 -22.90
N LEU A 82 2.86 11.53 -23.74
CA LEU A 82 2.21 10.28 -23.31
C LEU A 82 3.17 9.39 -22.52
N MET A 83 4.36 9.15 -23.09
CA MET A 83 5.38 8.31 -22.46
C MET A 83 5.81 8.87 -21.11
N THR A 84 5.98 10.19 -20.98
CA THR A 84 6.39 10.81 -19.71
C THR A 84 5.30 10.67 -18.64
N GLY A 85 4.04 10.96 -18.96
CA GLY A 85 2.94 10.79 -17.99
C GLY A 85 2.75 9.34 -17.55
N TRP A 86 2.84 8.40 -18.49
CA TRP A 86 2.79 6.97 -18.17
C TRP A 86 4.01 6.48 -17.39
N ALA A 87 5.19 7.02 -17.65
CA ALA A 87 6.40 6.72 -16.88
C ALA A 87 6.29 7.21 -15.43
N ILE A 88 5.78 8.44 -15.22
CA ILE A 88 5.53 8.98 -13.87
C ILE A 88 4.57 8.07 -13.10
N SER A 89 3.46 7.69 -13.72
CA SER A 89 2.49 6.76 -13.12
C SER A 89 3.13 5.41 -12.80
N SER A 90 3.95 4.86 -13.71
CA SER A 90 4.65 3.58 -13.53
C SER A 90 5.64 3.62 -12.37
N ILE A 91 6.45 4.67 -12.29
CA ILE A 91 7.43 4.89 -11.20
C ILE A 91 6.69 4.99 -9.86
N MET A 92 5.58 5.73 -9.81
CA MET A 92 4.80 5.88 -8.59
C MET A 92 4.24 4.54 -8.10
N LEU A 93 3.66 3.73 -8.99
CA LEU A 93 3.20 2.38 -8.64
C LEU A 93 4.35 1.50 -8.17
N LEU A 94 5.47 1.52 -8.89
CA LEU A 94 6.63 0.69 -8.61
C LEU A 94 7.19 0.95 -7.21
N PHE A 95 7.48 2.20 -6.88
CA PHE A 95 8.13 2.54 -5.61
C PHE A 95 7.19 2.56 -4.40
N TYR A 96 5.97 3.06 -4.56
CA TYR A 96 5.08 3.28 -3.41
C TYR A 96 4.15 2.10 -3.11
N VAL A 97 3.81 1.28 -4.11
CA VAL A 97 2.85 0.18 -3.96
C VAL A 97 3.54 -1.19 -4.09
N ILE A 98 4.37 -1.37 -5.12
CA ILE A 98 4.93 -2.68 -5.47
C ILE A 98 6.19 -3.02 -4.67
N LEU A 99 7.19 -2.14 -4.66
CA LEU A 99 8.44 -2.31 -3.91
C LEU A 99 8.26 -2.12 -2.40
N SER A 100 7.06 -1.76 -1.95
CA SER A 100 6.86 -1.24 -0.59
C SER A 100 6.84 -2.33 0.48
N LYS A 101 7.84 -2.17 1.37
CA LYS A 101 7.99 -2.44 2.81
C LYS A 101 7.89 -3.89 3.33
N LYS A 102 9.01 -4.28 3.97
CA LYS A 102 9.16 -5.48 4.81
C LYS A 102 7.93 -5.65 5.70
N ARG A 103 7.26 -6.79 5.58
CA ARG A 103 6.11 -7.15 6.42
C ARG A 103 6.56 -7.12 7.89
N PRO A 104 5.95 -6.30 8.77
CA PRO A 104 6.18 -6.46 10.19
C PRO A 104 5.75 -7.86 10.58
N LEU A 105 6.54 -8.53 11.43
CA LEU A 105 6.19 -9.85 11.95
C LEU A 105 4.83 -9.74 12.65
N THR A 106 3.89 -10.59 12.24
CA THR A 106 2.54 -10.70 12.83
C THR A 106 2.57 -11.24 14.24
N THR A 107 3.66 -11.92 14.60
CA THR A 107 3.86 -12.53 15.91
C THR A 107 4.96 -11.79 16.66
N ASN A 108 4.72 -11.56 17.94
CA ASN A 108 5.80 -11.21 18.86
C ASN A 108 6.79 -12.38 18.91
N MET A 109 8.07 -12.07 18.82
CA MET A 109 9.09 -13.09 19.08
C MET A 109 8.87 -13.65 20.50
N PRO A 110 8.82 -14.98 20.70
CA PRO A 110 8.52 -15.59 22.00
C PRO A 110 9.42 -15.06 23.13
N GLN A 111 10.69 -14.76 22.82
CA GLN A 111 11.66 -14.15 23.72
C GLN A 111 11.29 -12.75 24.22
N ASN A 112 10.49 -12.00 23.46
CA ASN A 112 10.01 -10.66 23.87
C ASN A 112 8.80 -10.77 24.80
N LEU A 113 7.96 -11.80 24.63
CA LEU A 113 6.81 -12.10 25.49
C LEU A 113 7.24 -12.77 26.80
N TYR A 114 8.18 -13.71 26.76
CA TYR A 114 8.59 -14.54 27.89
C TYR A 114 10.04 -14.24 28.32
N ASN A 115 10.23 -13.05 28.90
CA ASN A 115 11.53 -12.56 29.36
C ASN A 115 11.75 -12.79 30.88
N GLU A 116 12.98 -12.62 31.37
CA GLU A 116 13.35 -12.84 32.78
C GLU A 116 12.51 -12.00 33.75
N THR A 117 12.15 -10.78 33.36
CA THR A 117 11.28 -9.89 34.15
C THR A 117 9.88 -10.49 34.32
N PHE A 118 9.34 -11.10 33.26
CA PHE A 118 8.05 -11.78 33.28
C PHE A 118 8.10 -13.10 34.08
N LYS A 119 9.20 -13.86 33.99
CA LYS A 119 9.41 -15.08 34.79
C LYS A 119 9.40 -14.79 36.29
N LEU A 120 10.05 -13.70 36.71
CA LEU A 120 10.17 -13.26 38.10
C LEU A 120 8.91 -12.57 38.65
N SER A 121 7.90 -12.31 37.82
CA SER A 121 6.64 -11.72 38.28
C SER A 121 5.85 -12.66 39.20
N LYS A 122 5.25 -12.10 40.27
CA LYS A 122 4.40 -12.81 41.25
C LYS A 122 2.92 -12.92 40.82
N GLU A 123 2.60 -12.44 39.63
CA GLU A 123 1.27 -12.52 39.03
C GLU A 123 0.82 -13.98 38.91
N SER A 124 -0.35 -14.31 39.45
CA SER A 124 -0.90 -15.67 39.46
C SER A 124 -1.41 -16.09 38.08
N ASN A 125 -1.89 -15.14 37.27
CA ASN A 125 -2.51 -15.42 35.97
C ASN A 125 -1.66 -14.95 34.78
N LYS A 126 -0.43 -15.47 34.70
CA LYS A 126 0.58 -15.10 33.69
C LYS A 126 0.08 -15.27 32.25
N LEU A 127 -0.70 -16.30 31.96
CA LEU A 127 -1.21 -16.55 30.62
C LEU A 127 -2.17 -15.43 30.14
N THR A 128 -3.13 -15.04 30.99
CA THR A 128 -4.07 -13.96 30.68
C THR A 128 -3.36 -12.64 30.42
N ILE A 129 -2.28 -12.35 31.16
CA ILE A 129 -1.45 -11.16 30.91
C ILE A 129 -0.77 -11.21 29.55
N LEU A 130 -0.15 -12.34 29.19
CA LEU A 130 0.49 -12.50 27.87
C LEU A 130 -0.52 -12.35 26.72
N ARG A 131 -1.71 -12.90 26.88
CA ARG A 131 -2.82 -12.79 25.91
C ARG A 131 -3.26 -11.34 25.71
N LYS A 132 -3.41 -10.57 26.80
CA LYS A 132 -3.72 -9.13 26.73
C LYS A 132 -2.62 -8.33 26.00
N TYR A 133 -1.35 -8.60 26.27
CA TYR A 133 -0.23 -7.99 25.53
C TYR A 133 -0.22 -8.38 24.05
N GLN A 134 -0.52 -9.64 23.74
CA GLN A 134 -0.62 -10.11 22.36
C GLN A 134 -1.75 -9.38 21.62
N LEU A 135 -2.92 -9.27 22.23
CA LEU A 135 -4.06 -8.54 21.68
C LEU A 135 -3.71 -7.07 21.41
N HIS A 136 -3.03 -6.41 22.35
CA HIS A 136 -2.55 -5.03 22.17
C HIS A 136 -1.61 -4.91 20.96
N ASN A 137 -0.66 -5.84 20.81
CA ASN A 137 0.26 -5.82 19.68
C ASN A 137 -0.44 -6.13 18.35
N SER A 138 -1.44 -7.03 18.35
CA SER A 138 -2.30 -7.28 17.20
C SER A 138 -3.08 -6.03 16.81
N ASN A 139 -3.63 -5.28 17.77
CA ASN A 139 -4.34 -4.03 17.49
C ASN A 139 -3.41 -2.96 16.86
N ASN A 140 -2.21 -2.79 17.44
CA ASN A 140 -1.20 -1.89 16.87
C ASN A 140 -0.81 -2.30 15.43
N TYR A 141 -0.70 -3.60 15.19
CA TYR A 141 -0.40 -4.14 13.87
C TYR A 141 -1.55 -3.90 12.88
N ILE A 142 -2.81 -4.08 13.29
CA ILE A 142 -4.00 -3.73 12.49
C ILE A 142 -3.97 -2.26 12.10
N ALA A 143 -3.69 -1.36 13.05
CA ALA A 143 -3.59 0.08 12.76
C ALA A 143 -2.48 0.39 11.74
N GLN A 144 -1.33 -0.28 11.82
CA GLN A 144 -0.26 -0.14 10.83
C GLN A 144 -0.69 -0.68 9.45
N LEU A 145 -1.35 -1.83 9.39
CA LEU A 145 -1.85 -2.41 8.15
C LEU A 145 -2.90 -1.51 7.48
N LEU A 146 -3.81 -0.89 8.25
CA LEU A 146 -4.79 0.09 7.75
C LEU A 146 -4.10 1.33 7.19
N LYS A 147 -3.05 1.82 7.87
CA LYS A 147 -2.26 2.94 7.38
C LYS A 147 -1.58 2.59 6.05
N ILE A 148 -0.96 1.42 5.94
CA ILE A 148 -0.35 0.95 4.68
C ILE A 148 -1.40 0.82 3.58
N ASN A 149 -2.58 0.25 3.89
CA ASN A 149 -3.67 0.11 2.92
C ASN A 149 -4.11 1.47 2.37
N SER A 150 -4.29 2.46 3.24
CA SER A 150 -4.69 3.81 2.81
C SER A 150 -3.61 4.51 1.98
N GLU A 151 -2.33 4.31 2.30
CA GLU A 151 -1.21 4.77 1.46
C GLU A 151 -1.23 4.12 0.08
N TYR A 152 -1.35 2.78 0.01
CA TYR A 152 -1.44 2.04 -1.27
C TYR A 152 -2.59 2.52 -2.12
N ARG A 153 -3.77 2.68 -1.54
CA ARG A 153 -4.95 3.16 -2.23
C ARG A 153 -4.72 4.56 -2.80
N ARG A 154 -4.22 5.49 -1.99
CA ARG A 154 -3.96 6.87 -2.42
C ARG A 154 -2.99 6.92 -3.61
N TYR A 155 -1.87 6.22 -3.54
CA TYR A 155 -0.90 6.23 -4.65
C TYR A 155 -1.43 5.51 -5.89
N THR A 156 -2.20 4.44 -5.73
CA THR A 156 -2.83 3.75 -6.86
C THR A 156 -3.87 4.64 -7.54
N ASP A 157 -4.73 5.31 -6.78
CA ASP A 157 -5.75 6.22 -7.32
C ASP A 157 -5.10 7.40 -8.06
N ASN A 158 -4.05 8.00 -7.47
CA ASN A 158 -3.28 9.05 -8.16
C ASN A 158 -2.64 8.56 -9.46
N ALA A 159 -2.11 7.33 -9.48
CA ALA A 159 -1.49 6.74 -10.67
C ALA A 159 -2.53 6.54 -11.76
N ILE A 160 -3.70 6.01 -11.40
CA ILE A 160 -4.85 5.86 -12.31
C ILE A 160 -5.22 7.22 -12.90
N ILE A 161 -5.39 8.25 -12.07
CA ILE A 161 -5.75 9.59 -12.55
C ILE A 161 -4.73 10.10 -13.56
N ILE A 162 -3.43 9.99 -13.29
CA ILE A 162 -2.36 10.42 -14.22
C ILE A 162 -2.41 9.59 -15.51
N ALA A 163 -2.51 8.27 -15.40
CA ALA A 163 -2.51 7.34 -16.52
C ALA A 163 -3.66 7.63 -17.52
N PHE A 164 -4.86 7.92 -17.00
CA PHE A 164 -6.04 8.20 -17.83
C PHE A 164 -6.14 9.66 -18.28
N SER A 165 -5.69 10.63 -17.47
CA SER A 165 -5.74 12.04 -17.85
C SER A 165 -4.70 12.42 -18.90
N THR A 166 -3.50 11.81 -18.86
CA THR A 166 -2.40 12.13 -19.79
C THR A 166 -2.82 12.00 -21.26
N PRO A 167 -3.47 10.90 -21.70
CA PRO A 167 -3.93 10.79 -23.09
C PRO A 167 -5.00 11.80 -23.47
N VAL A 168 -5.96 12.06 -22.58
CA VAL A 168 -7.06 12.99 -22.84
C VAL A 168 -6.52 14.40 -23.03
N ILE A 169 -5.66 14.87 -22.11
CA ILE A 169 -5.05 16.20 -22.17
C ILE A 169 -4.17 16.32 -23.42
N THR A 170 -3.35 15.31 -23.70
CA THR A 170 -2.45 15.33 -24.88
C THR A 170 -3.26 15.41 -26.18
N LEU A 171 -4.34 14.64 -26.30
CA LEU A 171 -5.20 14.66 -27.48
C LEU A 171 -5.88 16.01 -27.68
N LEU A 172 -6.36 16.63 -26.60
CA LEU A 172 -6.95 17.98 -26.65
C LEU A 172 -5.94 19.03 -27.13
N ILE A 173 -4.71 19.01 -26.60
CA ILE A 173 -3.64 19.93 -27.00
C ILE A 173 -3.32 19.76 -28.50
N VAL A 174 -3.18 18.52 -28.96
CA VAL A 174 -2.91 18.22 -30.38
C VAL A 174 -4.06 18.70 -31.27
N ALA A 175 -5.31 18.44 -30.89
CA ALA A 175 -6.48 18.86 -31.66
C ALA A 175 -6.61 20.38 -31.78
N ILE A 176 -6.35 21.12 -30.69
CA ILE A 176 -6.34 22.59 -30.68
C ILE A 176 -5.21 23.12 -31.56
N SER A 177 -4.01 22.55 -31.42
CA SER A 177 -2.83 22.97 -32.18
C SER A 177 -3.00 22.76 -33.69
N LEU A 178 -3.62 21.64 -34.08
CA LEU A 178 -3.97 21.36 -35.48
C LEU A 178 -5.01 22.36 -36.00
N LYS A 179 -6.09 22.62 -35.25
CA LYS A 179 -7.09 23.62 -35.65
C LYS A 179 -6.49 25.01 -35.87
N CYS A 180 -5.57 25.42 -34.99
CA CYS A 180 -4.95 26.74 -35.06
C CYS A 180 -3.90 26.87 -36.19
N PHE A 181 -3.36 25.74 -36.66
CA PHE A 181 -2.39 25.71 -37.77
C PHE A 181 -3.07 25.69 -39.16
N PHE A 182 -4.32 25.20 -39.23
CA PHE A 182 -5.12 25.12 -40.47
C PHE A 182 -6.18 26.22 -40.61
N ALA A 183 -6.29 27.14 -39.65
CA ALA A 183 -7.16 28.33 -39.70
C ALA A 183 -6.34 29.58 -40.05
#